data_AF-A0A6N8LYZ3-F1
#
_entry.id   AF-A0A6N8LYZ3-F1
#
_cell.length_a   1.000
_cell.length_b   1.000
_cell.length_c   1.000
_cell.angle_alpha   90.00
_cell.angle_beta   90.00
_cell.angle_gamma   90.00
#
_symmetry.space_group_name_H-M   'P 1'
#
loop_
_entity.id
_entity.type
_entity.pdbx_description
1 polymer ?
#
loop_
_entity_poly.entity_id
_entity_poly.type
_entity_poly.pdbx_seq_one_letter_code
_entity_poly.pdbx_strand_id
1 'polypeptide(L)'
;MGTHRPCPPAGGRRPVSGETADQARTRRRWITLAEAVAVIGLLIAGLTLYTNWSDKRADRAARAAAAADEKAGKAHFVVRAKPASNGNALTLIEDDAHSLGDIAVTFPSDLGVEGRTAISGATIAADWFADPLLKATDGGDDRKTGRLPILLTIEYFAGDEPHRLTGIYDIIWRTEGRMLRGRTLKLEDLRLHRKGGDQKALDAIWAREKPTP
;
A
#
# COMPACT_ATOMS: atom_id res chain seq x y z
N MET A 1 -106.25 -30.94 -53.45
CA MET A 1 -105.98 -31.81 -52.30
C MET A 1 -105.17 -31.02 -51.29
N GLY A 2 -105.68 -30.83 -50.07
CA GLY A 2 -105.03 -30.08 -48.98
C GLY A 2 -103.73 -30.75 -48.50
N THR A 3 -102.88 -30.10 -47.70
CA THR A 3 -103.23 -29.63 -46.34
C THR A 3 -102.31 -28.51 -45.78
N HIS A 4 -102.94 -27.64 -45.00
CA HIS A 4 -102.52 -26.90 -43.78
C HIS A 4 -101.22 -26.05 -43.71
N ARG A 5 -101.41 -24.74 -43.41
CA ARG A 5 -100.44 -23.80 -42.78
C ARG A 5 -100.44 -23.98 -41.23
N PRO A 6 -99.39 -23.58 -40.47
CA PRO A 6 -99.34 -22.21 -39.91
C PRO A 6 -97.93 -21.56 -39.77
N CYS A 7 -97.96 -20.27 -39.40
CA CYS A 7 -96.89 -19.25 -39.28
C CYS A 7 -95.80 -19.50 -38.18
N PRO A 8 -94.72 -18.69 -38.17
CA PRO A 8 -93.47 -18.91 -37.41
C PRO A 8 -93.46 -18.18 -36.04
N PRO A 9 -92.43 -18.38 -35.19
CA PRO A 9 -92.01 -17.32 -34.29
C PRO A 9 -90.63 -16.75 -34.65
N ALA A 10 -90.63 -15.42 -34.65
CA ALA A 10 -89.50 -14.53 -34.79
C ALA A 10 -88.42 -14.74 -33.72
N GLY A 11 -87.19 -14.40 -34.10
CA GLY A 11 -86.01 -14.48 -33.25
C GLY A 11 -86.08 -13.61 -32.01
N GLY A 12 -85.70 -14.20 -30.87
CA GLY A 12 -85.29 -13.47 -29.69
C GLY A 12 -83.85 -12.98 -29.86
N ARG A 13 -83.68 -11.68 -30.10
CA ARG A 13 -82.41 -10.97 -29.89
C ARG A 13 -82.11 -11.01 -28.39
N ARG A 14 -80.99 -11.61 -27.98
CA ARG A 14 -80.49 -11.46 -26.61
C ARG A 14 -80.02 -10.00 -26.42
N PRO A 15 -80.50 -9.27 -25.41
CA PRO A 15 -79.92 -7.96 -25.09
C PRO A 15 -78.50 -8.18 -24.53
N VAL A 16 -77.52 -7.47 -25.10
CA VAL A 16 -76.19 -7.29 -24.49
C VAL A 16 -76.38 -6.29 -23.35
N SER A 17 -76.44 -6.78 -22.11
CA SER A 17 -76.49 -5.92 -20.94
C SER A 17 -75.19 -5.13 -20.81
N GLY A 18 -75.27 -3.81 -20.99
CA GLY A 18 -74.19 -2.88 -20.64
C GLY A 18 -73.97 -2.86 -19.12
N GLU A 19 -72.71 -2.79 -18.72
CA GLU A 19 -72.28 -2.79 -17.32
C GLU A 19 -72.85 -1.58 -16.55
N THR A 20 -73.38 -1.81 -15.34
CA THR A 20 -73.94 -0.73 -14.51
C THR A 20 -72.81 0.09 -13.87
N ALA A 21 -73.04 1.40 -13.67
CA ALA A 21 -72.01 2.33 -13.17
C ALA A 21 -71.40 1.92 -11.81
N ASP A 22 -72.14 1.20 -10.97
CA ASP A 22 -71.67 0.71 -9.67
C ASP A 22 -70.76 -0.53 -9.77
N GLN A 23 -70.94 -1.37 -10.79
CA GLN A 23 -70.01 -2.48 -11.09
C GLN A 23 -68.66 -1.94 -11.59
N ALA A 24 -68.69 -0.92 -12.44
CA ALA A 24 -67.49 -0.24 -12.92
C ALA A 24 -66.71 0.45 -11.77
N ARG A 25 -67.41 1.09 -10.81
CA ARG A 25 -66.79 1.72 -9.63
C ARG A 25 -66.14 0.69 -8.71
N THR A 26 -66.79 -0.45 -8.48
CA THR A 26 -66.24 -1.51 -7.63
C THR A 26 -65.00 -2.15 -8.25
N ARG A 27 -64.99 -2.44 -9.56
CA ARG A 27 -63.79 -2.90 -10.28
C ARG A 27 -62.63 -1.93 -10.18
N ARG A 28 -62.88 -0.63 -10.38
CA ARG A 28 -61.84 0.41 -10.28
C ARG A 28 -61.20 0.45 -8.89
N ARG A 29 -61.98 0.28 -7.81
CA ARG A 29 -61.46 0.20 -6.44
C ARG A 29 -60.53 -1.00 -6.22
N TRP A 30 -60.90 -2.16 -6.75
CA TRP A 30 -60.04 -3.36 -6.69
C TRP A 30 -58.76 -3.20 -7.51
N ILE A 31 -58.84 -2.55 -8.67
CA ILE A 31 -57.67 -2.25 -9.50
C ILE A 31 -56.73 -1.29 -8.77
N THR A 32 -57.24 -0.20 -8.17
CA THR A 32 -56.42 0.76 -7.43
C THR A 32 -55.75 0.15 -6.19
N LEU A 33 -56.42 -0.81 -5.54
CA LEU A 33 -55.83 -1.55 -4.41
C LEU A 33 -54.70 -2.49 -4.87
N ALA A 34 -54.93 -3.23 -5.96
CA ALA A 34 -53.91 -4.11 -6.53
C ALA A 34 -52.68 -3.32 -7.00
N GLU A 35 -52.89 -2.17 -7.63
CA GLU A 35 -51.82 -1.27 -8.06
C GLU A 35 -51.02 -0.73 -6.87
N ALA A 36 -51.69 -0.28 -5.80
CA ALA A 36 -51.02 0.18 -4.60
C ALA A 36 -50.14 -0.92 -3.96
N VAL A 37 -50.65 -2.15 -3.87
CA VAL A 37 -49.89 -3.29 -3.35
C VAL A 37 -48.69 -3.63 -4.24
N ALA A 38 -48.85 -3.57 -5.56
CA ALA A 38 -47.76 -3.82 -6.51
C ALA A 38 -46.64 -2.76 -6.38
N VAL A 39 -46.99 -1.49 -6.24
CA VAL A 39 -46.03 -0.40 -6.03
C VAL A 39 -45.27 -0.58 -4.72
N ILE A 40 -45.98 -0.92 -3.63
CA ILE A 40 -45.34 -1.19 -2.33
C ILE A 40 -44.37 -2.38 -2.45
N GLY A 41 -44.78 -3.47 -3.12
CA GLY A 41 -43.91 -4.62 -3.37
C GLY A 41 -42.65 -4.26 -4.16
N LEU A 42 -42.77 -3.40 -5.19
CA LEU A 42 -41.63 -2.93 -5.97
C LEU A 42 -40.68 -2.07 -5.13
N LEU A 43 -41.20 -1.19 -4.28
CA LEU A 43 -40.39 -0.36 -3.38
C LEU A 43 -39.60 -1.22 -2.38
N ILE A 44 -40.26 -2.22 -1.79
CA ILE A 44 -39.59 -3.17 -0.88
C ILE A 44 -38.51 -3.95 -1.62
N ALA A 45 -38.81 -4.50 -2.80
CA ALA A 45 -37.84 -5.25 -3.59
C ALA A 45 -36.64 -4.39 -4.00
N GLY A 46 -36.87 -3.13 -4.40
CA GLY A 46 -35.82 -2.16 -4.71
C GLY A 46 -34.93 -1.86 -3.51
N LEU A 47 -35.53 -1.67 -2.32
CA LEU A 47 -34.78 -1.43 -1.08
C LEU A 47 -33.94 -2.66 -0.71
N THR A 48 -34.51 -3.86 -0.75
CA THR A 48 -33.78 -5.11 -0.46
C THR A 48 -32.64 -5.36 -1.45
N LEU A 49 -32.85 -5.06 -2.73
CA LEU A 49 -31.81 -5.18 -3.74
C LEU A 49 -30.67 -4.19 -3.46
N TYR A 50 -31.01 -2.93 -3.12
CA TYR A 50 -30.04 -1.90 -2.80
C TYR A 50 -29.22 -2.26 -1.56
N THR A 51 -29.84 -2.74 -0.47
CA THR A 51 -29.13 -3.13 0.74
C THR A 51 -28.16 -4.28 0.46
N ASN A 52 -28.62 -5.33 -0.24
CA ASN A 52 -27.76 -6.46 -0.61
C ASN A 52 -26.59 -6.05 -1.53
N TRP A 53 -26.84 -5.16 -2.49
CA TRP A 53 -25.79 -4.64 -3.37
C TRP A 53 -24.78 -3.79 -2.60
N SER A 54 -25.26 -2.92 -1.70
CA SER A 54 -24.43 -2.12 -0.80
C SER A 54 -23.54 -3.00 0.08
N ASP A 55 -24.10 -4.01 0.73
CA ASP A 55 -23.37 -4.92 1.62
C ASP A 55 -22.31 -5.71 0.86
N LYS A 56 -22.64 -6.23 -0.33
CA LYS A 56 -21.66 -6.91 -1.19
C LYS A 56 -20.53 -5.98 -1.62
N ARG A 57 -20.80 -4.71 -1.88
CA ARG A 57 -19.77 -3.73 -2.22
C ARG A 57 -18.88 -3.41 -1.04
N ALA A 58 -19.47 -3.22 0.15
CA ALA A 58 -18.73 -2.97 1.39
C ALA A 58 -17.84 -4.18 1.76
N ASP A 59 -18.34 -5.41 1.65
CA ASP A 59 -17.58 -6.63 1.91
C ASP A 59 -16.40 -6.78 0.94
N ARG A 60 -16.59 -6.50 -0.37
CA ARG A 60 -15.48 -6.48 -1.33
C ARG A 60 -14.43 -5.43 -1.00
N ALA A 61 -14.85 -4.23 -0.58
CA ALA A 61 -13.93 -3.17 -0.18
C ALA A 61 -13.14 -3.55 1.08
N ALA A 62 -13.81 -4.15 2.07
CA ALA A 62 -13.17 -4.64 3.29
C ALA A 62 -12.16 -5.77 3.00
N ARG A 63 -12.52 -6.73 2.13
CA ARG A 63 -11.59 -7.80 1.70
C ARG A 63 -10.39 -7.24 0.93
N ALA A 64 -10.61 -6.26 0.06
CA ALA A 64 -9.53 -5.60 -0.67
C ALA A 64 -8.60 -4.83 0.27
N ALA A 65 -9.14 -4.12 1.27
CA ALA A 65 -8.36 -3.45 2.30
C ALA A 65 -7.57 -4.44 3.15
N ALA A 66 -8.19 -5.52 3.63
CA ALA A 66 -7.52 -6.56 4.40
C ALA A 66 -6.40 -7.25 3.62
N ALA A 67 -6.62 -7.55 2.32
CA ALA A 67 -5.58 -8.09 1.46
C ALA A 67 -4.45 -7.09 1.21
N ALA A 68 -4.76 -5.80 1.10
CA ALA A 68 -3.76 -4.75 0.99
C ALA A 68 -2.93 -4.61 2.28
N ASP A 69 -3.57 -4.67 3.44
CA ASP A 69 -2.92 -4.62 4.76
C ASP A 69 -2.04 -5.86 4.99
N GLU A 70 -2.51 -7.05 4.63
CA GLU A 70 -1.73 -8.29 4.71
C GLU A 70 -0.48 -8.23 3.81
N LYS A 71 -0.64 -7.74 2.57
CA LYS A 71 0.48 -7.50 1.66
C LYS A 71 1.45 -6.46 2.22
N ALA A 72 0.95 -5.37 2.76
CA ALA A 72 1.76 -4.33 3.38
C ALA A 72 2.52 -4.83 4.61
N GLY A 73 1.90 -5.69 5.42
CA GLY A 73 2.50 -6.34 6.57
C GLY A 73 3.61 -7.32 6.17
N LYS A 74 3.37 -8.15 5.16
CA LYS A 74 4.38 -9.05 4.58
C LYS A 74 5.56 -8.28 3.97
N ALA A 75 5.31 -7.11 3.38
CA ALA A 75 6.36 -6.25 2.83
C ALA A 75 7.12 -5.43 3.87
N HIS A 76 6.79 -5.52 5.17
CA HIS A 76 7.44 -4.71 6.21
C HIS A 76 8.83 -5.26 6.56
N PHE A 77 9.81 -4.95 5.70
CA PHE A 77 11.21 -5.28 5.92
C PHE A 77 11.89 -4.22 6.81
N VAL A 78 12.45 -4.65 7.93
CA VAL A 78 13.26 -3.78 8.80
C VAL A 78 14.74 -4.07 8.56
N VAL A 79 15.40 -3.16 7.85
CA VAL A 79 16.84 -3.22 7.62
C VAL A 79 17.57 -3.09 8.95
N ARG A 80 18.39 -4.10 9.24
CA ARG A 80 19.34 -4.10 10.36
C ARG A 80 20.70 -4.49 9.82
N ALA A 81 21.76 -4.00 10.44
CA ALA A 81 23.11 -4.43 10.11
C ALA A 81 23.88 -4.80 11.38
N LYS A 82 24.86 -5.69 11.24
CA LYS A 82 25.84 -6.02 12.28
C LYS A 82 27.20 -5.51 11.84
N PRO A 83 27.95 -4.86 12.74
CA PRO A 83 29.34 -4.53 12.46
C PRO A 83 30.18 -5.80 12.33
N ALA A 84 31.11 -5.81 11.38
CA ALA A 84 32.17 -6.80 11.33
C ALA A 84 32.99 -6.77 12.64
N SER A 85 33.63 -7.89 12.99
CA SER A 85 34.39 -8.02 14.26
C SER A 85 35.49 -6.96 14.44
N ASN A 86 36.04 -6.46 13.33
CA ASN A 86 37.05 -5.41 13.31
C ASN A 86 36.45 -4.00 13.10
N GLY A 87 35.12 -3.86 13.00
CA GLY A 87 34.40 -2.62 12.77
C GLY A 87 34.65 -1.96 11.42
N ASN A 88 35.19 -2.66 10.41
CA ASN A 88 35.50 -2.05 9.11
C ASN A 88 34.33 -2.09 8.11
N ALA A 89 33.23 -2.73 8.47
CA ALA A 89 32.10 -2.94 7.59
C ALA A 89 30.82 -3.19 8.40
N LEU A 90 29.67 -2.92 7.80
CA LEU A 90 28.34 -3.27 8.29
C LEU A 90 27.73 -4.28 7.34
N THR A 91 27.47 -5.49 7.83
CA THR A 91 26.78 -6.53 7.06
C THR A 91 25.31 -6.48 7.40
N LEU A 92 24.45 -6.27 6.40
CA LEU A 92 23.01 -6.30 6.59
C LEU A 92 22.59 -7.71 7.03
N ILE A 93 21.64 -7.76 7.96
CA ILE A 93 21.06 -9.00 8.44
C ILE A 93 20.01 -9.42 7.41
N GLU A 94 20.27 -10.53 6.73
CA GLU A 94 19.29 -11.21 5.89
C GLU A 94 18.15 -11.76 6.75
N ASP A 95 16.94 -11.71 6.22
CA ASP A 95 15.75 -12.29 6.82
C ASP A 95 15.33 -13.48 5.95
N ASP A 96 15.01 -14.62 6.54
CA ASP A 96 14.64 -15.84 5.81
C ASP A 96 13.40 -15.62 4.93
N ALA A 97 12.54 -14.65 5.28
CA ALA A 97 11.38 -14.26 4.49
C ALA A 97 11.70 -13.32 3.31
N HIS A 98 12.88 -12.69 3.30
CA HIS A 98 13.25 -11.62 2.36
C HIS A 98 14.67 -11.82 1.84
N SER A 99 14.80 -12.40 0.64
CA SER A 99 16.10 -12.54 -0.01
C SER A 99 16.58 -11.17 -0.50
N LEU A 100 17.79 -10.77 -0.09
CA LEU A 100 18.40 -9.50 -0.48
C LEU A 100 19.03 -9.60 -1.87
N GLY A 101 18.70 -8.64 -2.73
CA GLY A 101 19.34 -8.42 -4.02
C GLY A 101 20.31 -7.24 -3.94
N ASP A 102 20.28 -6.38 -4.96
CA ASP A 102 21.16 -5.22 -5.05
C ASP A 102 20.89 -4.19 -3.95
N ILE A 103 21.96 -3.69 -3.33
CA ILE A 103 21.89 -2.64 -2.32
C ILE A 103 22.66 -1.43 -2.80
N ALA A 104 21.96 -0.38 -3.18
CA ALA A 104 22.56 0.89 -3.55
C ALA A 104 22.63 1.83 -2.33
N VAL A 105 23.82 2.35 -2.07
CA VAL A 105 24.15 3.30 -1.01
C VAL A 105 24.52 4.62 -1.66
N THR A 106 23.80 5.68 -1.32
CA THR A 106 24.10 7.04 -1.77
C THR A 106 24.48 7.90 -0.57
N PHE A 107 25.55 8.69 -0.75
CA PHE A 107 26.13 9.53 0.30
C PHE A 107 25.68 10.99 0.15
N PRO A 108 25.79 11.82 1.21
CA PRO A 108 25.56 13.25 1.09
C PRO A 108 26.48 13.88 0.06
N SER A 109 25.96 14.77 -0.78
CA SER A 109 26.69 15.40 -1.88
C SER A 109 27.95 16.13 -1.39
N ASP A 110 27.83 16.83 -0.26
CA ASP A 110 28.91 17.60 0.38
C ASP A 110 30.04 16.73 0.94
N LEU A 111 29.83 15.41 1.07
CA LEU A 111 30.89 14.48 1.46
C LEU A 111 31.83 14.17 0.28
N GLY A 112 31.37 14.37 -0.96
CA GLY A 112 32.16 14.13 -2.18
C GLY A 112 32.43 12.65 -2.45
N VAL A 113 31.58 11.75 -1.94
CA VAL A 113 31.68 10.30 -2.17
C VAL A 113 30.63 9.89 -3.20
N GLU A 114 31.06 9.20 -4.25
CA GLU A 114 30.15 8.61 -5.23
C GLU A 114 29.32 7.48 -4.61
N GLY A 115 28.07 7.34 -5.06
CA GLY A 115 27.22 6.21 -4.67
C GLY A 115 27.85 4.86 -5.00
N ARG A 116 27.58 3.85 -4.15
CA ARG A 116 28.13 2.50 -4.27
C ARG A 116 27.01 1.47 -4.25
N THR A 117 27.22 0.35 -4.92
CA THR A 117 26.31 -0.80 -4.87
C THR A 117 27.02 -1.98 -4.23
N ALA A 118 26.44 -2.57 -3.19
CA ALA A 118 26.91 -3.83 -2.62
C ALA A 118 26.39 -4.98 -3.51
N ILE A 119 27.30 -5.64 -4.23
CA ILE A 119 26.96 -6.70 -5.20
C ILE A 119 27.04 -8.09 -4.53
N SER A 120 27.78 -8.23 -3.43
CA SER A 120 27.96 -9.53 -2.75
C SER A 120 28.00 -9.36 -1.23
N GLY A 121 27.24 -10.20 -0.51
CA GLY A 121 27.27 -10.31 0.95
C GLY A 121 26.65 -9.15 1.71
N ALA A 122 25.77 -8.37 1.06
CA ALA A 122 24.99 -7.29 1.66
C ALA A 122 25.78 -6.38 2.63
N THR A 123 27.02 -6.06 2.27
CA THR A 123 27.97 -5.41 3.17
C THR A 123 28.31 -4.00 2.72
N ILE A 124 28.21 -3.04 3.64
CA ILE A 124 28.63 -1.65 3.49
C ILE A 124 30.03 -1.51 4.09
N ALA A 125 31.03 -1.27 3.27
CA ALA A 125 32.41 -1.17 3.72
C ALA A 125 32.77 0.28 4.11
N ALA A 126 33.54 0.44 5.19
CA ALA A 126 33.94 1.75 5.69
C ALA A 126 34.87 2.50 4.72
N ASP A 127 35.67 1.77 3.95
CA ASP A 127 36.63 2.34 2.99
C ASP A 127 35.98 3.15 1.88
N TRP A 128 34.68 2.93 1.60
CA TRP A 128 33.93 3.71 0.63
C TRP A 128 33.87 5.21 0.97
N PHE A 129 33.89 5.56 2.26
CA PHE A 129 33.69 6.93 2.75
C PHE A 129 34.61 7.34 3.90
N ALA A 130 35.51 6.46 4.35
CA ALA A 130 36.38 6.71 5.50
C ALA A 130 37.24 7.96 5.31
N ASP A 131 37.93 8.10 4.18
CA ASP A 131 38.85 9.21 3.93
C ASP A 131 38.18 10.59 3.99
N PRO A 132 37.08 10.86 3.24
CA PRO A 132 36.41 12.15 3.33
C PRO A 132 35.76 12.41 4.69
N LEU A 133 35.27 11.37 5.38
CA LEU A 133 34.70 11.53 6.72
C LEU A 133 35.77 11.84 7.78
N LEU A 134 36.94 11.19 7.71
CA LEU A 134 38.08 11.50 8.57
C LEU A 134 38.60 12.90 8.32
N LYS A 135 38.64 13.34 7.06
CA LYS A 135 39.00 14.72 6.69
C LYS A 135 38.00 15.75 7.22
N ALA A 136 36.70 15.44 7.18
CA ALA A 136 35.65 16.32 7.71
C ALA A 136 35.71 16.46 9.25
N THR A 137 36.36 15.51 9.93
CA THR A 137 36.54 15.48 11.38
C THR A 137 37.97 15.81 11.80
N ASP A 138 38.79 16.34 10.89
CA ASP A 138 40.20 16.61 11.11
C ASP A 138 40.42 17.88 11.94
N GLY A 139 41.39 17.82 12.86
CA GLY A 139 41.65 18.88 13.85
C GLY A 139 40.93 18.72 15.19
N GLY A 140 40.05 17.73 15.34
CA GLY A 140 39.43 17.34 16.62
C GLY A 140 40.10 16.18 17.33
N ASP A 141 39.51 15.71 18.42
CA ASP A 141 39.99 14.54 19.18
C ASP A 141 40.14 13.29 18.30
N ASP A 142 41.18 12.48 18.58
CA ASP A 142 41.42 11.21 17.89
C ASP A 142 40.27 10.21 18.05
N ARG A 143 39.52 10.33 19.16
CA ARG A 143 38.32 9.53 19.46
C ARG A 143 37.09 10.40 19.38
N LYS A 144 36.33 10.23 18.31
CA LYS A 144 35.08 10.94 18.07
C LYS A 144 34.02 9.94 17.65
N THR A 145 32.80 10.13 18.12
CA THR A 145 31.65 9.39 17.63
C THR A 145 30.77 10.32 16.81
N GLY A 146 30.06 9.76 15.85
CA GLY A 146 29.14 10.55 15.04
C GLY A 146 28.21 9.69 14.22
N ARG A 147 27.46 10.38 13.37
CA ARG A 147 26.47 9.79 12.48
C ARG A 147 26.77 10.22 11.07
N LEU A 148 26.62 9.31 10.13
CA LEU A 148 26.65 9.60 8.70
C LEU A 148 25.31 9.16 8.12
N PRO A 149 24.42 10.10 7.75
CA PRO A 149 23.21 9.74 7.04
C PRO A 149 23.58 9.26 5.63
N ILE A 150 22.92 8.20 5.18
CA ILE A 150 23.01 7.64 3.84
C ILE A 150 21.61 7.35 3.29
N LEU A 151 21.42 7.46 1.99
CA LEU A 151 20.22 6.99 1.32
C LEU A 151 20.46 5.55 0.87
N LEU A 152 19.69 4.63 1.42
CA LEU A 152 19.77 3.21 1.14
C LEU A 152 18.59 2.79 0.26
N THR A 153 18.89 2.17 -0.86
CA THR A 153 17.91 1.50 -1.71
C THR A 153 18.23 0.03 -1.77
N ILE A 154 17.27 -0.82 -1.43
CA ILE A 154 17.42 -2.27 -1.39
C ILE A 154 16.39 -2.87 -2.33
N GLU A 155 16.84 -3.68 -3.27
CA GLU A 155 15.99 -4.59 -4.01
C GLU A 155 15.95 -5.92 -3.25
N TYR A 156 14.76 -6.44 -2.99
CA TYR A 156 14.57 -7.68 -2.24
C TYR A 156 13.40 -8.48 -2.80
N PHE A 157 13.39 -9.78 -2.56
CA PHE A 157 12.32 -10.66 -3.03
C PHE A 157 11.53 -11.19 -1.83
N ALA A 158 10.21 -11.07 -1.89
CA ALA A 158 9.30 -11.74 -0.96
C ALA A 158 8.63 -12.92 -1.69
N GLY A 159 9.20 -14.12 -1.56
CA GLY A 159 8.91 -15.21 -2.48
C GLY A 159 9.47 -14.89 -3.87
N ASP A 160 8.61 -14.88 -4.90
CA ASP A 160 8.99 -14.56 -6.29
C ASP A 160 8.63 -13.12 -6.70
N GLU A 161 8.11 -12.29 -5.79
CA GLU A 161 7.72 -10.90 -6.09
C GLU A 161 8.89 -9.95 -5.76
N PRO A 162 9.42 -9.21 -6.76
CA PRO A 162 10.46 -8.22 -6.52
C PRO A 162 9.87 -6.98 -5.84
N HIS A 163 10.54 -6.54 -4.79
CA HIS A 163 10.21 -5.35 -4.04
C HIS A 163 11.42 -4.43 -3.92
N ARG A 164 11.14 -3.15 -3.68
CA ARG A 164 12.15 -2.12 -3.49
C ARG A 164 11.85 -1.32 -2.24
N LEU A 165 12.82 -1.27 -1.35
CA LEU A 165 12.81 -0.42 -0.17
C LEU A 165 13.72 0.77 -0.42
N THR A 166 13.30 1.96 0.02
CA THR A 166 14.16 3.15 0.05
C THR A 166 14.00 3.85 1.39
N GLY A 167 15.11 4.28 1.99
CA GLY A 167 15.10 4.98 3.27
C GLY A 167 16.43 5.65 3.58
N ILE A 168 16.39 6.65 4.47
CA ILE A 168 17.60 7.29 4.99
C ILE A 168 17.98 6.61 6.30
N TYR A 169 19.24 6.17 6.38
CA TYR A 169 19.82 5.48 7.52
C TYR A 169 21.03 6.21 8.03
N ASP A 170 21.21 6.24 9.35
CA ASP A 170 22.39 6.76 10.01
C ASP A 170 23.37 5.61 10.28
N ILE A 171 24.54 5.68 9.66
CA ILE A 171 25.69 4.87 10.04
C ILE A 171 26.27 5.50 11.31
N ILE A 172 26.22 4.75 12.40
CA ILE A 172 26.89 5.14 13.65
C ILE A 172 28.35 4.73 13.53
N TRP A 173 29.23 5.70 13.72
CA TRP A 173 30.67 5.49 13.58
C TRP A 173 31.44 6.07 14.75
N ARG A 174 32.64 5.55 14.95
CA ARG A 174 33.65 6.13 15.82
C ARG A 174 35.01 6.21 15.13
N THR A 175 35.83 7.18 15.52
CA THR A 175 37.24 7.23 15.18
C THR A 175 38.09 6.68 16.33
N GLU A 176 39.20 6.06 15.98
CA GLU A 176 40.23 5.65 16.93
C GLU A 176 41.59 6.11 16.43
N GLY A 177 42.44 6.62 17.33
CA GLY A 177 43.84 6.91 17.03
C GLY A 177 44.63 5.62 16.78
N ARG A 178 45.51 5.64 15.79
CA ARG A 178 46.48 4.58 15.49
C ARG A 178 47.89 5.06 15.78
N MET A 179 48.71 4.15 16.30
CA MET A 179 50.08 4.44 16.73
C MET A 179 51.03 4.89 15.59
N LEU A 180 50.71 4.62 14.31
CA LEU A 180 51.58 4.91 13.16
C LEU A 180 50.89 5.42 11.86
N ARG A 181 49.56 5.59 11.82
CA ARG A 181 48.82 5.96 10.59
C ARG A 181 47.64 6.91 10.83
N GLY A 182 47.75 7.82 11.79
CA GLY A 182 46.68 8.78 12.09
C GLY A 182 45.45 8.09 12.70
N ARG A 183 44.25 8.35 12.18
CA ARG A 183 42.97 7.87 12.74
C ARG A 183 42.35 6.77 11.87
N THR A 184 41.54 5.91 12.48
CA THR A 184 40.72 4.91 11.77
C THR A 184 39.27 5.09 12.06
N LEU A 185 38.44 4.87 11.04
CA LEU A 185 37.00 4.76 11.20
C LEU A 185 36.63 3.33 11.64
N LYS A 186 35.67 3.24 12.55
CA LYS A 186 34.98 2.01 12.95
C LYS A 186 33.48 2.24 12.83
N LEU A 187 32.79 1.29 12.21
CA LEU A 187 31.33 1.27 12.11
C LEU A 187 30.77 0.47 13.29
N GLU A 188 29.77 1.02 13.95
CA GLU A 188 29.19 0.45 15.16
C GLU A 188 27.78 -0.08 14.94
N ASP A 189 26.95 0.68 14.21
CA ASP A 189 25.53 0.38 14.06
C ASP A 189 24.94 1.05 12.81
N LEU A 190 23.77 0.58 12.37
CA LEU A 190 22.97 1.18 11.30
C LEU A 190 21.56 1.43 11.82
N ARG A 191 21.12 2.69 11.82
CA ARG A 191 19.81 3.08 12.37
C ARG A 191 18.93 3.71 11.31
N LEU A 192 17.66 3.35 11.29
CA LEU A 192 16.69 4.02 10.45
C LEU A 192 16.48 5.46 10.95
N HIS A 193 16.80 6.43 10.10
CA HIS A 193 16.51 7.84 10.36
C HIS A 193 15.11 8.20 9.84
N ARG A 194 14.81 7.80 8.60
CA ARG A 194 13.55 8.10 7.92
C ARG A 194 13.21 7.04 6.87
N LYS A 195 11.93 6.66 6.80
CA LYS A 195 11.40 5.84 5.68
C LYS A 195 11.25 6.71 4.42
N GLY A 196 11.67 6.21 3.26
CA GLY A 196 11.73 6.98 2.03
C GLY A 196 12.77 8.10 2.07
N GLY A 197 12.72 8.97 1.07
CA GLY A 197 13.63 10.11 0.94
C GLY A 197 14.30 10.16 -0.44
N ASP A 198 15.02 11.24 -0.67
CA ASP A 198 15.80 11.51 -1.86
C ASP A 198 17.13 12.19 -1.49
N GLN A 199 17.97 12.48 -2.48
CA GLN A 199 19.25 13.16 -2.28
C GLN A 199 19.08 14.50 -1.55
N LYS A 200 18.04 15.26 -1.87
CA LYS A 200 17.80 16.57 -1.26
C LYS A 200 17.50 16.45 0.24
N ALA A 201 16.69 15.47 0.63
CA ALA A 201 16.42 15.18 2.03
C ALA A 201 17.67 14.71 2.76
N LEU A 202 18.48 13.85 2.12
CA LEU A 202 19.76 13.39 2.66
C LEU A 202 20.72 14.57 2.92
N ASP A 203 20.91 15.44 1.94
CA ASP A 203 21.80 16.60 2.04
C ASP A 203 21.31 17.59 3.11
N ALA A 204 19.99 17.78 3.25
CA ALA A 204 19.41 18.64 4.27
C ALA A 204 19.62 18.11 5.71
N ILE A 205 19.62 16.79 5.91
CA ILE A 205 19.96 16.17 7.20
C ILE A 205 21.45 16.38 7.47
N TRP A 206 22.29 16.07 6.48
CA TRP A 206 23.73 16.23 6.62
C TRP A 206 24.15 17.67 6.95
N ALA A 207 23.56 18.66 6.28
CA ALA A 207 23.85 20.07 6.56
C ALA A 207 23.57 20.48 8.02
N ARG A 208 22.68 19.77 8.73
CA ARG A 208 22.34 20.03 10.13
C ARG A 208 23.19 19.22 11.11
N GLU A 209 23.60 18.02 10.72
CA GLU A 209 24.22 17.02 11.60
C GLU A 209 25.72 16.80 11.32
N LYS A 210 26.28 17.47 10.31
CA LYS A 210 27.68 17.34 9.93
C LYS A 210 28.58 17.56 11.16
N PRO A 211 29.49 16.62 11.46
CA PRO A 211 30.41 16.78 12.57
C PRO A 211 31.24 18.04 12.35
N THR A 212 31.26 18.91 13.35
CA THR A 212 32.19 20.05 13.41
C THR A 212 33.59 19.50 13.61
N PRO A 213 34.66 20.06 12.98
CA PRO A 213 36.05 19.69 13.24
C PRO A 213 36.36 19.56 14.74
#